data_AF-K7R0E4-F1
#
_entry.id   AF-K7R0E4-F1
#
_cell.length_a   1.000
_cell.length_b   1.000
_cell.length_c   1.000
_cell.angle_alpha   90.00
_cell.angle_beta   90.00
_cell.angle_gamma   90.00
#
_symmetry.space_group_name_H-M   'P 1'
#
loop_
_entity.id
_entity.type
_entity.pdbx_description
1 polymer ?
#
loop_
_entity_poly.entity_id
_entity_poly.type
_entity_poly.pdbx_seq_one_letter_code
_entity_poly.pdbx_strand_id
1 'polypeptide(L)' 'ASISAGDFIQFAGALSLSLCPGAPRVRFVIGRPQPEGPAPDFIVPQPTNTTTQLLAAFAQVGFSPAELVALLASHSV' A
#
# COMPACT_ATOMS: atom_id res chain seq x y z
N ALA A 1 23.75 -9.54 -6.28
CA ALA A 1 22.56 -9.84 -5.46
C ALA A 1 21.34 -9.41 -6.24
N SER A 2 20.33 -10.28 -6.37
CA SER A 2 19.03 -9.89 -6.92
C SER A 2 18.24 -9.09 -5.87
N ILE A 3 17.39 -8.19 -6.32
CA ILE A 3 16.46 -7.46 -5.44
C ILE A 3 15.41 -8.43 -4.88
N SER A 4 14.91 -8.21 -3.65
CA SER A 4 13.79 -9.02 -3.14
C SER A 4 12.48 -8.64 -3.82
N ALA A 5 11.50 -9.55 -3.83
CA ALA A 5 10.18 -9.25 -4.39
C ALA A 5 9.50 -8.08 -3.67
N GLY A 6 9.67 -7.98 -2.34
CA GLY A 6 9.15 -6.86 -1.56
C GLY A 6 9.80 -5.53 -1.94
N ASP A 7 11.11 -5.52 -2.18
CA ASP A 7 11.80 -4.32 -2.67
C ASP A 7 11.33 -3.93 -4.07
N PHE A 8 11.15 -4.90 -4.95
CA PHE A 8 10.67 -4.65 -6.32
C PHE A 8 9.27 -4.04 -6.35
N ILE A 9 8.30 -4.59 -5.60
CA ILE A 9 6.92 -4.07 -5.55
C ILE A 9 6.91 -2.59 -5.15
N GLN A 10 7.65 -2.26 -4.09
CA GLN A 10 7.67 -0.90 -3.54
C GLN A 10 8.48 0.06 -4.41
N PHE A 11 9.56 -0.42 -5.04
CA PHE A 11 10.31 0.36 -6.03
C PHE A 11 9.46 0.66 -7.27
N ALA A 12 8.78 -0.35 -7.82
CA ALA A 12 7.93 -0.21 -9.00
C ALA A 12 6.79 0.79 -8.74
N GLY A 13 6.13 0.72 -7.58
CA GLY A 13 5.09 1.68 -7.19
C GLY A 13 5.61 3.11 -7.03
N ALA A 14 6.77 3.30 -6.38
CA ALA A 14 7.36 4.62 -6.23
C ALA A 14 7.82 5.20 -7.59
N LEU A 15 8.35 4.34 -8.46
CA LEU A 15 8.79 4.74 -9.81
C LEU A 15 7.60 5.08 -10.70
N SER A 16 6.53 4.28 -10.71
CA SER A 16 5.37 4.52 -11.57
C SER A 16 4.67 5.84 -11.24
N LEU A 17 4.54 6.19 -9.96
CA LEU A 17 3.96 7.47 -9.55
C LEU A 17 4.75 8.68 -10.06
N SER A 18 6.07 8.55 -10.28
CA SER A 18 6.87 9.64 -10.86
C SER A 18 6.51 9.97 -12.32
N LEU A 19 5.76 9.09 -12.99
CA LEU A 19 5.27 9.28 -14.35
C LEU A 19 3.87 9.93 -14.40
N CYS A 20 3.20 10.06 -13.27
CA CYS A 20 1.88 10.69 -13.14
C CYS A 20 2.05 12.17 -12.77
N PRO A 21 1.62 13.14 -13.61
CA PRO A 21 1.73 14.56 -13.28
C PRO A 21 0.99 14.91 -11.98
N GLY A 22 1.70 15.54 -11.04
CA GLY A 22 1.13 15.95 -9.74
C GLY A 22 1.07 14.84 -8.68
N ALA A 23 1.42 13.59 -9.02
CA ALA A 23 1.50 12.52 -8.04
C ALA A 23 2.70 12.69 -7.09
N PRO A 24 2.63 12.13 -5.87
CA PRO A 24 3.70 12.28 -4.89
C PRO A 24 4.95 11.49 -5.27
N ARG A 25 6.12 12.00 -4.86
CA ARG A 25 7.37 11.24 -4.87
C ARG A 25 7.50 10.45 -3.57
N VAL A 26 7.01 9.21 -3.59
CA VAL A 26 7.03 8.32 -2.42
C VAL A 26 8.48 7.91 -2.09
N ARG A 27 8.83 7.96 -0.80
CA ARG A 27 10.15 7.52 -0.32
C ARG A 27 10.31 6.01 -0.53
N PHE A 28 11.39 5.63 -1.22
CA PHE A 28 11.79 4.23 -1.36
C PHE A 28 12.91 3.86 -0.37
N VAL A 29 12.83 2.66 0.19
CA VAL A 29 13.84 2.04 1.07
C VAL A 29 14.08 0.63 0.55
N ILE A 30 15.34 0.18 0.54
CA ILE A 30 15.78 -1.13 0.05
C ILE A 30 16.28 -1.99 1.23
N GLY A 31 16.16 -3.32 1.10
CA GLY A 31 16.64 -4.28 2.09
C GLY A 31 15.54 -5.12 2.74
N ARG A 32 14.35 -5.23 2.14
CA ARG A 32 13.30 -6.12 2.68
C ARG A 32 13.74 -7.58 2.61
N PRO A 33 13.52 -8.37 3.67
CA PRO A 33 13.79 -9.80 3.66
C PRO A 33 12.86 -10.53 2.69
N GLN A 34 13.18 -11.81 2.42
CA GLN A 34 12.26 -12.69 1.70
C GLN A 34 10.97 -12.90 2.53
N PRO A 35 9.80 -13.06 1.88
CA PRO A 35 8.56 -13.34 2.60
C PRO A 35 8.64 -14.66 3.35
N GLU A 36 8.09 -14.70 4.57
CA GLU A 36 8.05 -15.91 5.42
C GLU A 36 6.98 -16.92 4.96
N GLY A 37 6.01 -16.46 4.17
CA GLY A 37 4.90 -17.27 3.68
C GLY A 37 3.81 -16.39 3.04
N PRO A 38 2.70 -17.00 2.60
CA PRO A 38 1.55 -16.26 2.12
C PRO A 38 0.89 -15.45 3.24
N ALA A 39 0.29 -14.32 2.88
CA ALA A 39 -0.53 -13.56 3.81
C ALA A 39 -1.83 -14.32 4.15
N PRO A 40 -2.41 -14.14 5.34
CA PRO A 40 -3.72 -14.70 5.67
C PRO A 40 -4.81 -14.22 4.71
N ASP A 41 -5.82 -15.05 4.51
CA ASP A 41 -7.00 -14.68 3.72
C ASP A 41 -7.78 -13.54 4.38
N PHE A 42 -8.56 -12.82 3.56
CA PHE A 42 -9.52 -11.79 3.99
C PHE A 42 -8.94 -10.58 4.77
N ILE A 43 -7.63 -10.30 4.61
CA ILE A 43 -7.00 -9.09 5.19
C ILE A 43 -7.06 -7.86 4.26
N VAL A 44 -7.54 -8.03 3.03
CA VAL A 44 -7.66 -6.95 2.04
C VAL A 44 -9.09 -6.40 2.04
N PRO A 45 -9.30 -5.10 2.30
CA PRO A 45 -10.62 -4.49 2.25
C PRO A 45 -11.26 -4.58 0.86
N GLN A 46 -12.58 -4.80 0.85
CA GLN A 46 -13.39 -4.97 -0.36
C GLN A 46 -14.26 -3.73 -0.62
N PRO A 47 -14.60 -3.43 -1.88
CA PRO A 47 -15.46 -2.30 -2.23
C PRO A 47 -16.90 -2.45 -1.70
N THR A 48 -17.31 -3.66 -1.32
CA THR A 48 -18.62 -3.96 -0.71
C THR A 48 -18.61 -3.83 0.82
N ASN A 49 -17.45 -3.61 1.46
CA ASN A 49 -17.40 -3.37 2.89
C ASN A 49 -18.04 -2.03 3.25
N THR A 50 -18.65 -1.96 4.44
CA THR A 50 -19.18 -0.70 4.97
C THR A 50 -18.03 0.22 5.39
N THR A 51 -18.27 1.53 5.46
CA THR A 51 -17.26 2.51 5.91
C THR A 51 -16.69 2.15 7.28
N THR A 52 -17.52 1.67 8.22
CA THR A 52 -17.07 1.23 9.55
C THR A 52 -16.12 0.03 9.47
N GLN A 53 -16.40 -0.94 8.59
CA GLN A 53 -15.50 -2.08 8.36
C GLN A 53 -14.16 -1.62 7.76
N LEU A 54 -14.19 -0.70 6.80
CA LEU A 54 -12.96 -0.15 6.19
C LEU A 54 -12.09 0.58 7.22
N LEU A 55 -12.70 1.47 8.02
CA LEU A 55 -12.00 2.20 9.07
C LEU A 55 -11.40 1.24 10.11
N ALA A 56 -12.14 0.20 10.50
CA ALA A 56 -11.64 -0.80 11.44
C ALA A 56 -10.46 -1.60 10.86
N ALA A 57 -10.52 -2.01 9.60
CA ALA A 57 -9.45 -2.77 8.95
C ALA A 57 -8.15 -1.94 8.83
N PHE A 58 -8.25 -0.67 8.46
CA PHE A 58 -7.08 0.21 8.37
C PHE A 58 -6.52 0.56 9.75
N ALA A 59 -7.36 0.70 10.78
CA ALA A 59 -6.91 0.89 12.15
C ALA A 59 -6.11 -0.32 12.67
N GLN A 60 -6.45 -1.55 12.28
CA GLN A 60 -5.71 -2.77 12.68
C GLN A 60 -4.26 -2.79 12.16
N VAL A 61 -3.97 -2.08 11.06
CA VAL A 61 -2.62 -1.94 10.50
C VAL A 61 -2.00 -0.56 10.75
N GLY A 62 -2.59 0.21 11.67
CA GLY A 62 -2.02 1.46 12.19
C GLY A 62 -2.33 2.73 11.41
N PHE A 63 -3.35 2.74 10.55
CA PHE A 63 -3.79 3.96 9.84
C PHE A 63 -5.00 4.61 10.50
N SER A 64 -4.96 5.93 10.61
CA SER A 64 -6.09 6.76 11.00
C SER A 64 -7.12 6.93 9.86
N PRO A 65 -8.35 7.40 10.16
CA PRO A 65 -9.33 7.72 9.13
C PRO A 65 -8.82 8.74 8.10
N ALA A 66 -8.01 9.72 8.53
CA ALA A 66 -7.45 10.72 7.64
C ALA A 66 -6.40 10.10 6.69
N GLU A 67 -5.60 9.16 7.18
CA GLU A 67 -4.62 8.44 6.35
C GLU A 67 -5.29 7.47 5.38
N LEU A 68 -6.41 6.82 5.76
CA LEU A 68 -7.21 6.07 4.81
C LEU A 68 -7.66 6.95 3.64
N VAL A 69 -8.23 8.13 3.93
CA VAL A 69 -8.63 9.08 2.89
C VAL A 69 -7.44 9.52 2.03
N ALA A 70 -6.28 9.77 2.65
CA ALA A 70 -5.07 10.12 1.91
C ALA A 70 -4.60 8.98 0.98
N LEU A 71 -4.64 7.73 1.44
CA LEU A 71 -4.27 6.56 0.62
C LEU A 71 -5.24 6.35 -0.55
N LEU A 72 -6.52 6.69 -0.39
CA LEU A 72 -7.51 6.63 -1.48
C LEU A 72 -7.24 7.63 -2.61
N ALA A 73 -6.30 8.56 -2.46
CA ALA A 73 -5.79 9.35 -3.59
C ALA A 73 -5.20 8.46 -4.69
N SER A 74 -4.81 7.21 -4.39
CA SER A 74 -4.44 6.22 -5.40
C SER A 74 -5.51 5.99 -6.47
N HIS A 75 -6.79 6.20 -6.17
CA HIS A 75 -7.88 6.07 -7.13
C HIS A 75 -8.00 7.23 -8.12
N SER A 76 -7.10 8.21 -8.10
CA SER A 76 -7.03 9.25 -9.13
C SER A 76 -6.30 8.82 -10.40
N VAL A 77 -5.54 7.72 -10.36
CA VAL A 77 -4.69 7.21 -11.46
C VAL A 77 -4.79 5.70 -11.63
#